data_AF-Q4A5C1-F1
#
_entry.id   AF-Q4A5C1-F1
#
_cell.length_a   1.000
_cell.length_b   1.000
_cell.length_c   1.000
_cell.angle_alpha   90.00
_cell.angle_beta   90.00
_cell.angle_gamma   90.00
#
_symmetry.space_group_name_H-M   'P 1'
#
loop_
_entity.id
_entity.type
_entity.pdbx_description
1 polymer ?
#
loop_
_entity_poly.entity_id
_entity_poly.type
_entity_poly.pdbx_seq_one_letter_code
_entity_poly.pdbx_strand_id
1 'polypeptide(L)'
;MKGILGRKVGMTQIYSETGTAIPVTVIEVKPNVVTKVLTKQSNGYEAVQLSVFDKREKLSNKPETGHFKKANTTPKRFVKEIRNMNGYELGQSVLVNIFSVGELVDVSGTSKGKGFAGAIKRYNQHIGPKSHGGGGGSQPIRQTGSLGDISGNRVFKGMTMPGHLGSEKATLQNLEVVKVDLKENLLLVKGSVPGAKNSFVVVKSAVKGLPAKAAVKLVDVKEVVLMNELVEKAKKLNVEVKVGMHSDELRPLIEQAELEAAKEKEGE
;
A
#
# COMPACT_ATOMS: atom_id res chain seq x y z
N MET A 1 -3.22 1.00 -19.94
CA MET A 1 -3.40 0.78 -18.48
C MET A 1 -2.03 0.69 -17.84
N LYS A 2 -1.83 1.33 -16.69
CA LYS A 2 -0.57 1.23 -15.93
C LYS A 2 -0.71 0.17 -14.84
N GLY A 3 0.39 -0.50 -14.51
CA GLY A 3 0.41 -1.36 -13.34
C GLY A 3 1.79 -1.79 -12.95
N ILE A 4 1.94 -2.15 -11.68
CA ILE A 4 3.21 -2.53 -11.08
C ILE A 4 2.99 -3.57 -9.99
N LEU A 5 3.98 -4.42 -9.76
CA LEU A 5 3.94 -5.41 -8.70
C LEU A 5 4.79 -4.94 -7.53
N GLY A 6 4.32 -5.23 -6.32
CA GLY A 6 5.03 -4.87 -5.10
C GLY A 6 4.74 -5.81 -3.94
N ARG A 7 5.34 -5.50 -2.80
CA ARG A 7 5.15 -6.21 -1.53
C ARG A 7 4.67 -5.22 -0.48
N LYS A 8 3.61 -5.56 0.22
CA LYS A 8 3.12 -4.77 1.36
C LYS A 8 4.12 -4.86 2.52
N VAL A 9 4.79 -3.76 2.84
CA VAL A 9 5.76 -3.71 3.96
C VAL A 9 5.06 -3.51 5.29
N GLY A 10 4.04 -2.66 5.33
CA GLY A 10 3.35 -2.29 6.56
C GLY A 10 2.38 -1.14 6.37
N MET A 11 1.75 -0.72 7.45
CA MET A 11 0.92 0.48 7.49
C MET A 11 1.56 1.46 8.47
N THR A 12 1.51 2.74 8.13
CA THR A 12 1.99 3.86 8.95
C THR A 12 1.03 5.04 8.75
N GLN A 13 1.33 6.19 9.33
CA GLN A 13 0.64 7.44 9.07
C GLN A 13 1.65 8.52 8.69
N ILE A 14 1.24 9.44 7.82
CA ILE A 14 2.02 10.61 7.43
C ILE A 14 1.15 11.84 7.68
N TYR A 15 1.78 12.94 8.08
CA TYR A 15 1.09 14.19 8.34
C TYR A 15 1.12 15.10 7.10
N SER A 16 -0.03 15.69 6.78
CA SER A 16 -0.09 16.82 5.85
C SER A 16 0.39 18.10 6.52
N GLU A 17 0.76 19.11 5.73
CA GLU A 17 1.13 20.45 6.24
C GLU A 17 0.04 21.07 7.13
N THR A 18 -1.23 20.72 6.90
CA THR A 18 -2.38 21.16 7.71
C THR A 18 -2.51 20.45 9.06
N GLY A 19 -1.59 19.53 9.41
CA GLY A 19 -1.63 18.74 10.64
C GLY A 19 -2.53 17.50 10.58
N THR A 20 -3.10 17.15 9.42
CA THR A 20 -3.98 15.98 9.30
C THR A 20 -3.16 14.69 9.23
N ALA A 21 -3.47 13.72 10.12
CA ALA A 21 -2.88 12.39 10.07
C ALA A 21 -3.53 11.54 8.97
N ILE A 22 -2.75 11.17 7.95
CA ILE A 22 -3.20 10.37 6.82
C ILE A 22 -2.69 8.93 6.99
N PRO A 23 -3.57 7.94 7.19
CA PRO A 23 -3.15 6.53 7.23
C PRO A 23 -2.70 6.09 5.84
N VAL A 24 -1.51 5.49 5.76
CA VAL A 24 -0.92 5.03 4.51
C VAL A 24 -0.41 3.59 4.64
N THR A 25 -0.53 2.83 3.56
CA THR A 25 0.15 1.55 3.40
C THR A 25 1.42 1.76 2.58
N VAL A 26 2.55 1.23 3.08
CA VAL A 26 3.84 1.25 2.39
C VAL A 26 3.97 -0.02 1.54
N ILE A 27 4.19 0.16 0.25
CA ILE A 27 4.41 -0.91 -0.72
C ILE A 27 5.85 -0.79 -1.24
N GLU A 28 6.65 -1.83 -1.04
CA GLU A 28 7.98 -1.97 -1.64
C GLU A 28 7.82 -2.42 -3.08
N VAL A 29 8.35 -1.64 -4.01
CA VAL A 29 8.20 -1.81 -5.46
C VAL A 29 9.59 -1.86 -6.09
N LYS A 30 10.27 -2.99 -5.94
CA LYS A 30 11.55 -3.23 -6.63
C LYS A 30 11.38 -3.10 -8.16
N PRO A 31 12.46 -2.82 -8.92
CA PRO A 31 12.40 -2.78 -10.37
C PRO A 31 11.73 -4.04 -10.95
N ASN A 32 10.58 -3.84 -11.59
CA ASN A 32 9.78 -4.92 -12.16
C ASN A 32 10.31 -5.24 -13.55
N VAL A 33 10.68 -6.49 -13.83
CA VAL A 33 11.20 -6.87 -15.14
C VAL A 33 10.07 -7.43 -15.99
N VAL A 34 9.99 -6.99 -17.26
CA VAL A 34 9.06 -7.51 -18.25
C VAL A 34 9.55 -8.87 -18.74
N THR A 35 8.83 -9.94 -18.43
CA THR A 35 9.23 -11.32 -18.79
C THR A 35 8.51 -11.89 -19.99
N LYS A 36 7.35 -11.32 -20.33
CA LYS A 36 6.60 -11.72 -21.52
C LYS A 36 5.71 -10.56 -21.98
N VAL A 37 5.65 -10.35 -23.29
CA VAL A 37 4.69 -9.47 -23.94
C VAL A 37 3.68 -10.35 -24.66
N LEU A 38 2.40 -10.20 -24.34
CA LEU A 38 1.29 -10.97 -24.90
C LEU A 38 0.54 -10.10 -25.89
N THR A 39 0.37 -10.60 -27.10
CA THR A 39 -0.30 -9.87 -28.20
C THR A 39 -1.63 -10.52 -28.53
N LYS A 40 -2.57 -9.71 -29.03
CA LYS A 40 -3.91 -10.18 -29.41
C LYS A 40 -3.87 -11.32 -30.44
N GLN A 41 -2.94 -11.26 -31.41
CA GLN A 41 -2.82 -12.26 -32.48
C GLN A 41 -2.41 -13.65 -31.97
N SER A 42 -1.48 -13.71 -31.02
CA SER A 42 -0.93 -14.99 -30.54
C SER A 42 -1.63 -15.54 -29.30
N ASN A 43 -2.19 -14.67 -28.44
CA ASN A 43 -2.77 -15.05 -27.16
C ASN A 43 -4.27 -14.74 -27.00
N GLY A 44 -4.88 -14.03 -27.95
CA GLY A 44 -6.29 -13.60 -27.88
C GLY A 44 -6.54 -12.37 -27.01
N TYR A 45 -5.52 -11.84 -26.33
CA TYR A 45 -5.60 -10.62 -25.52
C TYR A 45 -4.24 -9.92 -25.41
N GLU A 46 -4.25 -8.65 -25.06
CA GLU A 46 -3.04 -7.84 -24.84
C GLU A 46 -2.72 -7.75 -23.35
N ALA A 47 -1.48 -8.10 -22.99
CA ALA A 47 -1.00 -7.99 -21.63
C ALA A 47 0.53 -8.00 -21.56
N VAL A 48 1.07 -7.41 -20.50
CA VAL A 48 2.49 -7.51 -20.15
C VAL A 48 2.61 -8.33 -18.88
N GLN A 49 3.47 -9.33 -18.90
CA GLN A 49 3.85 -10.10 -17.73
C GLN A 49 5.02 -9.41 -17.02
N LEU A 50 4.77 -8.94 -15.80
CA LEU A 50 5.78 -8.38 -14.93
C LEU A 50 6.23 -9.41 -13.90
N SER A 51 7.49 -9.32 -13.52
CA SER A 51 8.13 -10.21 -12.56
C SER A 51 8.99 -9.44 -11.57
N VAL A 52 8.87 -9.78 -10.28
CA VAL A 52 9.56 -9.07 -9.20
C VAL A 52 9.96 -10.02 -8.05
N PHE A 53 10.94 -9.57 -7.26
CA PHE A 53 11.60 -10.26 -6.14
C PHE A 53 12.36 -11.53 -6.54
N ASP A 54 13.65 -11.60 -6.23
CA ASP A 54 14.48 -12.74 -6.60
C ASP A 54 14.09 -14.03 -5.86
N LYS A 55 14.08 -15.12 -6.63
CA LYS A 55 13.96 -16.50 -6.17
C LYS A 55 15.35 -17.14 -6.31
N ARG A 56 15.80 -17.85 -5.27
CA ARG A 56 17.08 -18.57 -5.30
C ARG A 56 17.02 -19.61 -6.41
N GLU A 57 18.06 -19.72 -7.23
CA GLU A 57 18.07 -20.62 -8.40
C GLU A 57 17.76 -22.07 -8.04
N LYS A 58 18.27 -22.56 -6.89
CA LYS A 58 17.99 -23.91 -6.38
C LYS A 58 16.52 -24.19 -6.07
N LEU A 59 15.68 -23.16 -5.95
CA LEU A 59 14.23 -23.29 -5.71
C LEU A 59 13.43 -23.18 -7.02
N SER A 60 14.09 -22.89 -8.13
CA SER A 60 13.47 -22.71 -9.44
C SER A 60 13.59 -23.96 -10.28
N ASN A 61 12.50 -24.32 -10.94
CA ASN A 61 12.47 -25.47 -11.84
C ASN A 61 13.08 -25.09 -13.19
N LYS A 62 13.63 -26.07 -13.93
CA LYS A 62 14.25 -25.83 -15.25
C LYS A 62 13.37 -25.01 -16.23
N PRO A 63 12.04 -25.25 -16.34
CA PRO A 63 11.18 -24.44 -17.21
C PRO A 63 11.07 -22.98 -16.78
N GLU A 64 10.98 -22.71 -15.47
CA GLU A 64 10.95 -21.33 -14.95
C GLU A 64 12.26 -20.62 -15.30
N THR A 65 13.40 -21.26 -15.04
CA THR A 65 14.71 -20.69 -15.34
C THR A 65 14.89 -20.44 -16.84
N GLY A 66 14.44 -21.35 -17.70
CA GLY A 66 14.43 -21.14 -19.15
C GLY A 66 13.56 -19.96 -19.60
N HIS A 67 12.40 -19.77 -18.95
CA HIS A 67 11.53 -18.62 -19.22
C HIS A 67 12.18 -17.29 -18.84
N PHE A 68 12.76 -17.20 -17.64
CA PHE A 68 13.44 -15.97 -17.19
C PHE A 68 14.74 -15.68 -17.96
N LYS A 69 15.46 -16.73 -18.41
CA LYS A 69 16.63 -16.59 -19.28
C LYS A 69 16.30 -15.90 -20.60
N LYS A 70 15.13 -16.18 -21.20
CA LYS A 70 14.70 -15.48 -22.42
C LYS A 70 14.60 -13.97 -22.22
N ALA A 71 14.19 -13.53 -21.03
CA ALA A 71 14.10 -12.13 -20.64
C ALA A 71 15.36 -11.58 -19.95
N ASN A 72 16.49 -12.28 -20.07
CA ASN A 72 17.79 -11.90 -19.48
C ASN A 72 17.70 -11.54 -17.99
N THR A 73 16.87 -12.26 -17.24
CA THR A 73 16.62 -11.97 -15.82
C THR A 73 16.78 -13.21 -14.94
N THR A 74 17.04 -12.96 -13.66
CA THR A 74 17.07 -13.99 -12.63
C THR A 74 15.67 -14.54 -12.38
N PRO A 75 15.54 -15.79 -11.88
CA PRO A 75 14.24 -16.29 -11.49
C PRO A 75 13.58 -15.41 -10.44
N LYS A 76 12.32 -15.00 -10.68
CA LYS A 76 11.55 -14.14 -9.79
C LYS A 76 10.44 -14.92 -9.07
N ARG A 77 10.03 -14.48 -7.88
CA ARG A 77 9.02 -15.13 -7.03
C ARG A 77 7.60 -14.76 -7.43
N PHE A 78 7.38 -13.50 -7.80
CA PHE A 78 6.06 -12.99 -8.07
C PHE A 78 5.94 -12.57 -9.52
N VAL A 79 5.14 -13.32 -10.27
CA VAL A 79 4.91 -13.16 -11.70
C VAL A 79 3.42 -12.93 -11.91
N LYS A 80 3.05 -11.82 -12.56
CA LYS A 80 1.65 -11.50 -12.86
C LYS A 80 1.53 -10.77 -14.19
N GLU A 81 0.39 -11.01 -14.84
CA GLU A 81 0.01 -10.31 -16.05
C GLU A 81 -0.81 -9.05 -15.74
N ILE A 82 -0.51 -7.99 -16.48
CA ILE A 82 -1.23 -6.72 -16.47
C ILE A 82 -1.81 -6.55 -17.87
N ARG A 83 -3.13 -6.68 -17.97
CA ARG A 83 -3.87 -6.53 -19.22
C ARG A 83 -3.85 -5.09 -19.71
N ASN A 84 -3.87 -4.91 -21.02
CA ASN A 84 -3.92 -3.61 -21.70
C ASN A 84 -2.77 -2.66 -21.29
N MET A 85 -1.61 -3.22 -20.97
CA MET A 85 -0.36 -2.48 -20.74
C MET A 85 0.49 -2.66 -22.00
N ASN A 86 0.82 -1.58 -22.69
CA ASN A 86 1.44 -1.59 -24.02
C ASN A 86 2.70 -0.71 -24.01
N GLY A 87 3.58 -0.88 -25.00
CA GLY A 87 4.79 -0.07 -25.16
C GLY A 87 5.97 -0.50 -24.29
N TYR A 88 6.00 -1.77 -23.85
CA TYR A 88 7.11 -2.34 -23.10
C TYR A 88 7.78 -3.46 -23.87
N GLU A 89 9.10 -3.50 -23.81
CA GLU A 89 9.91 -4.54 -24.42
C GLU A 89 10.30 -5.62 -23.41
N LEU A 90 10.62 -6.81 -23.94
CA LEU A 90 11.05 -7.94 -23.13
C LEU A 90 12.41 -7.62 -22.48
N GLY A 91 12.51 -7.81 -21.16
CA GLY A 91 13.69 -7.46 -20.35
C GLY A 91 13.70 -6.04 -19.80
N GLN A 92 12.79 -5.17 -20.22
CA GLN A 92 12.72 -3.79 -19.73
C GLN A 92 12.36 -3.74 -18.23
N SER A 93 13.00 -2.82 -17.50
CA SER A 93 12.69 -2.53 -16.10
C SER A 93 11.63 -1.44 -15.96
N VAL A 94 10.60 -1.74 -15.18
CA VAL A 94 9.50 -0.86 -14.80
C VAL A 94 9.71 -0.40 -13.36
N LEU A 95 9.87 0.92 -13.18
CA LEU A 95 10.12 1.57 -11.88
C LEU A 95 8.82 2.15 -11.29
N VAL A 96 8.90 2.61 -10.04
CA VAL A 96 7.76 3.18 -9.29
C VAL A 96 7.22 4.48 -9.92
N ASN A 97 8.05 5.17 -10.72
CA ASN A 97 7.73 6.43 -11.40
C ASN A 97 6.57 6.38 -12.40
N ILE A 98 6.04 5.19 -12.72
CA ILE A 98 4.84 5.06 -13.56
C ILE A 98 3.63 5.76 -12.94
N PHE A 99 3.57 5.83 -11.61
CA PHE A 99 2.52 6.50 -10.87
C PHE A 99 2.97 7.89 -10.42
N SER A 100 2.06 8.86 -10.47
CA SER A 100 2.27 10.20 -9.93
C SER A 100 1.54 10.39 -8.60
N VAL A 101 2.01 11.33 -7.78
CA VAL A 101 1.32 11.72 -6.55
C VAL A 101 -0.08 12.28 -6.90
N GLY A 102 -1.10 11.91 -6.12
CA GLY A 102 -2.50 12.28 -6.35
C GLY A 102 -3.26 11.35 -7.33
N GLU A 103 -2.56 10.45 -8.04
CA GLU A 103 -3.18 9.46 -8.92
C GLU A 103 -3.99 8.43 -8.12
N LEU A 104 -5.12 7.98 -8.68
CA LEU A 104 -5.95 6.94 -8.09
C LEU A 104 -5.57 5.56 -8.65
N VAL A 105 -5.37 4.61 -7.74
CA VAL A 105 -4.95 3.25 -8.03
C VAL A 105 -5.87 2.20 -7.42
N ASP A 106 -6.00 1.08 -8.11
CA ASP A 106 -6.66 -0.12 -7.60
C ASP A 106 -5.58 -1.10 -7.15
N VAL A 107 -5.66 -1.57 -5.90
CA VAL A 107 -4.70 -2.50 -5.33
C VAL A 107 -5.36 -3.84 -5.07
N SER A 108 -4.86 -4.87 -5.77
CA SER A 108 -5.27 -6.26 -5.58
C SER A 108 -4.25 -7.03 -4.76
N GLY A 109 -4.72 -7.91 -3.88
CA GLY A 109 -3.88 -8.80 -3.08
C GLY A 109 -4.67 -10.00 -2.56
N THR A 110 -3.98 -10.98 -1.99
CA THR A 110 -4.62 -12.08 -1.26
C THR A 110 -4.93 -11.62 0.16
N SER A 111 -6.21 -11.62 0.53
CA SER A 111 -6.68 -11.25 1.87
C SER A 111 -6.08 -12.15 2.96
N LYS A 112 -6.01 -11.63 4.20
CA LYS A 112 -5.55 -12.42 5.35
C LYS A 112 -6.48 -13.62 5.56
N GLY A 113 -5.93 -14.83 5.59
CA GLY A 113 -6.66 -16.04 5.98
C GLY A 113 -7.08 -15.97 7.45
N LYS A 114 -8.34 -16.33 7.73
CA LYS A 114 -8.94 -16.32 9.08
C LYS A 114 -9.41 -17.71 9.53
N GLY A 115 -9.07 -18.76 8.78
CA GLY A 115 -9.44 -20.15 9.06
C GLY A 115 -10.93 -20.43 8.84
N PHE A 116 -11.43 -21.52 9.42
CA PHE A 116 -12.86 -21.81 9.46
C PHE A 116 -13.57 -20.81 10.39
N ALA A 117 -14.50 -20.03 9.84
CA ALA A 117 -15.23 -19.00 10.55
C ALA A 117 -16.70 -19.39 10.70
N GLY A 118 -17.27 -19.12 11.88
CA GLY A 118 -18.72 -19.19 12.11
C GLY A 118 -19.49 -18.18 11.26
N ALA A 119 -20.79 -18.41 11.08
CA ALA A 119 -21.62 -17.62 10.19
C ALA A 119 -21.70 -16.13 10.59
N ILE A 120 -21.66 -15.82 11.89
CA ILE A 120 -21.60 -14.45 12.41
C ILE A 120 -20.33 -13.72 11.90
N LYS A 121 -19.14 -14.32 12.04
CA LYS A 121 -17.87 -13.70 11.63
C LYS A 121 -17.74 -13.60 10.10
N ARG A 122 -18.35 -14.54 9.37
CA ARG A 122 -18.23 -14.66 7.90
C ARG A 122 -19.24 -13.79 7.15
N TYR A 123 -20.48 -13.73 7.64
CA TYR A 123 -21.61 -13.11 6.95
C TYR A 123 -22.35 -12.06 7.79
N ASN A 124 -21.83 -11.72 8.98
CA ASN A 124 -22.46 -10.76 9.91
C ASN A 124 -23.89 -11.14 10.32
N GLN A 125 -24.19 -12.44 10.43
CA GLN A 125 -25.46 -12.90 10.99
C GLN A 125 -25.63 -12.44 12.44
N HIS A 126 -26.87 -12.21 12.86
CA HIS A 126 -27.18 -11.78 14.21
C HIS A 126 -26.93 -12.91 15.22
N ILE A 127 -26.63 -12.56 16.47
CA ILE A 127 -26.47 -13.51 17.57
C ILE A 127 -27.82 -13.83 18.19
N GLY A 128 -28.03 -15.04 18.69
CA GLY A 128 -29.25 -15.39 19.44
C GLY A 128 -29.33 -14.63 20.78
N PRO A 129 -30.53 -14.59 21.41
CA PRO A 129 -30.70 -13.98 22.72
C PRO A 129 -29.82 -14.63 23.78
N LYS A 130 -29.19 -13.82 24.64
CA LYS A 130 -28.27 -14.29 25.70
C LYS A 130 -28.97 -14.59 27.03
N SER A 131 -30.16 -14.05 27.25
CA SER A 131 -30.98 -14.22 28.45
C SER A 131 -32.40 -14.62 28.04
N HIS A 132 -33.33 -14.69 29.01
CA HIS A 132 -34.74 -15.05 28.77
C HIS A 132 -34.93 -16.40 28.06
N GLY A 133 -34.22 -17.44 28.53
CA GLY A 133 -34.31 -18.80 27.99
C GLY A 133 -33.44 -19.07 26.75
N GLY A 134 -32.80 -18.06 26.15
CA GLY A 134 -31.99 -18.22 24.94
C GLY A 134 -30.52 -18.60 25.14
N GLY A 135 -29.93 -18.32 26.30
CA GLY A 135 -28.47 -18.30 26.46
C GLY A 135 -27.85 -19.17 27.56
N GLY A 136 -28.58 -20.15 28.08
CA GLY A 136 -28.04 -21.06 29.09
C GLY A 136 -28.73 -22.41 29.05
N GLY A 137 -28.10 -23.39 28.40
CA GLY A 137 -28.43 -24.81 28.58
C GLY A 137 -29.05 -25.54 27.39
N SER A 138 -29.92 -24.90 26.59
CA SER A 138 -30.72 -25.63 25.58
C SER A 138 -30.61 -25.14 24.13
N GLN A 139 -30.13 -23.91 23.86
CA GLN A 139 -29.91 -23.45 22.47
C GLN A 139 -28.56 -22.75 22.28
N PRO A 140 -27.82 -23.03 21.19
CA PRO A 140 -26.56 -22.37 20.91
C PRO A 140 -26.77 -20.90 20.50
N ILE A 141 -26.25 -19.99 21.31
CA ILE A 141 -26.32 -18.52 21.10
C ILE A 141 -25.75 -18.07 19.74
N ARG A 142 -24.83 -18.84 19.16
CA ARG A 142 -24.08 -18.47 17.94
C ARG A 142 -24.39 -19.36 16.74
N GLN A 143 -25.51 -20.09 16.76
CA GLN A 143 -25.94 -20.94 15.65
C GLN A 143 -26.41 -20.14 14.43
N THR A 144 -26.46 -20.80 13.28
CA THR A 144 -26.93 -20.20 12.01
C THR A 144 -28.45 -20.01 11.93
N GLY A 145 -29.21 -20.74 12.76
CA GLY A 145 -30.68 -20.73 12.72
C GLY A 145 -31.21 -21.64 11.60
N SER A 146 -32.42 -21.35 11.12
CA SER A 146 -33.06 -22.14 10.05
C SER A 146 -32.31 -22.03 8.72
N LEU A 147 -32.20 -23.15 8.00
CA LEU A 147 -31.49 -23.24 6.71
C LEU A 147 -32.42 -23.26 5.48
N GLY A 148 -33.74 -23.37 5.69
CA GLY A 148 -34.73 -23.47 4.63
C GLY A 148 -36.14 -23.70 5.16
N ASP A 149 -37.11 -23.59 4.25
CA ASP A 149 -38.52 -23.89 4.46
C ASP A 149 -38.82 -25.37 4.16
N ILE A 150 -39.93 -25.86 4.72
CA ILE A 150 -40.36 -27.26 4.51
C ILE A 150 -40.81 -27.49 3.06
N SER A 151 -41.52 -26.54 2.44
CA SER A 151 -41.99 -26.69 1.05
C SER A 151 -40.86 -26.89 0.05
N GLY A 152 -39.71 -26.23 0.25
CA GLY A 152 -38.54 -26.42 -0.61
C GLY A 152 -37.88 -27.80 -0.48
N ASN A 153 -38.03 -28.48 0.67
CA ASN A 153 -37.41 -29.77 1.01
C ASN A 153 -35.90 -29.87 0.68
N ARG A 154 -35.19 -28.74 0.69
CA ARG A 154 -33.75 -28.65 0.41
C ARG A 154 -33.17 -27.37 0.98
N VAL A 155 -31.85 -27.35 1.16
CA VAL A 155 -31.10 -26.10 1.38
C VAL A 155 -30.73 -25.50 0.04
N PHE A 156 -31.14 -24.26 -0.21
CA PHE A 156 -30.83 -23.56 -1.45
C PHE A 156 -29.33 -23.20 -1.54
N LYS A 157 -28.78 -23.24 -2.76
CA LYS A 157 -27.39 -22.81 -3.02
C LYS A 157 -27.25 -21.32 -2.69
N GLY A 158 -26.10 -20.95 -2.12
CA GLY A 158 -25.84 -19.57 -1.68
C GLY A 158 -26.28 -19.26 -0.24
N MET A 159 -26.90 -20.23 0.47
CA MET A 159 -27.21 -20.07 1.88
C MET A 159 -25.95 -19.79 2.71
N THR A 160 -26.03 -18.77 3.55
CA THR A 160 -24.87 -18.25 4.30
C THR A 160 -24.56 -19.13 5.50
N MET A 161 -23.54 -19.99 5.36
CA MET A 161 -23.15 -20.98 6.37
C MET A 161 -21.69 -20.81 6.83
N PRO A 162 -21.31 -21.35 8.01
CA PRO A 162 -19.92 -21.38 8.44
C PRO A 162 -18.98 -21.96 7.37
N GLY A 163 -17.73 -21.50 7.35
CA GLY A 163 -16.74 -21.98 6.41
C GLY A 163 -15.47 -21.16 6.40
N HIS A 164 -14.53 -21.52 5.53
CA HIS A 164 -13.26 -20.80 5.42
C HIS A 164 -13.48 -19.33 5.04
N LEU A 165 -12.80 -18.42 5.76
CA LEU A 165 -12.88 -16.97 5.55
C LEU A 165 -11.48 -16.42 5.26
N GLY A 166 -11.35 -15.65 4.17
CA GLY A 166 -10.09 -15.04 3.75
C GLY A 166 -9.25 -15.95 2.85
N SER A 167 -7.98 -15.58 2.62
CA SER A 167 -7.11 -16.18 1.59
C SER A 167 -7.64 -16.05 0.15
N GLU A 168 -8.61 -15.17 -0.05
CA GLU A 168 -9.21 -14.87 -1.35
C GLU A 168 -8.60 -13.60 -1.93
N LYS A 169 -8.62 -13.49 -3.27
CA LYS A 169 -8.18 -12.28 -3.95
C LYS A 169 -9.20 -11.17 -3.73
N ALA A 170 -8.77 -10.07 -3.12
CA ALA A 170 -9.57 -8.87 -2.95
C ALA A 170 -8.90 -7.71 -3.69
N THR A 171 -9.71 -6.77 -4.16
CA THR A 171 -9.26 -5.52 -4.78
C THR A 171 -9.90 -4.37 -4.03
N LEU A 172 -9.08 -3.46 -3.51
CA LEU A 172 -9.55 -2.16 -3.02
C LEU A 172 -9.32 -1.13 -4.12
N GLN A 173 -10.37 -0.40 -4.45
CA GLN A 173 -10.40 0.52 -5.58
C GLN A 173 -10.23 1.97 -5.15
N ASN A 174 -9.80 2.83 -6.06
CA ASN A 174 -9.73 4.29 -5.89
C ASN A 174 -8.88 4.72 -4.68
N LEU A 175 -7.78 4.02 -4.43
CA LEU A 175 -6.83 4.43 -3.40
C LEU A 175 -5.91 5.52 -3.94
N GLU A 176 -5.61 6.51 -3.12
CA GLU A 176 -4.84 7.69 -3.51
C GLU A 176 -3.33 7.45 -3.30
N VAL A 177 -2.51 7.76 -4.29
CA VAL A 177 -1.05 7.75 -4.15
C VAL A 177 -0.61 9.02 -3.41
N VAL A 178 -0.07 8.86 -2.20
CA VAL A 178 0.33 9.97 -1.33
C VAL A 178 1.78 10.37 -1.56
N LYS A 179 2.67 9.39 -1.75
CA LYS A 179 4.10 9.62 -1.96
C LYS A 179 4.68 8.52 -2.84
N VAL A 180 5.58 8.93 -3.74
CA VAL A 180 6.41 8.05 -4.55
C VAL A 180 7.86 8.32 -4.16
N ASP A 181 8.55 7.31 -3.64
CA ASP A 181 9.97 7.39 -3.31
C ASP A 181 10.77 6.51 -4.26
N LEU A 182 11.55 7.14 -5.14
CA LEU A 182 12.38 6.45 -6.13
C LEU A 182 13.69 5.91 -5.53
N LYS A 183 14.19 6.48 -4.43
CA LYS A 183 15.44 6.05 -3.81
C LYS A 183 15.24 4.72 -3.08
N GLU A 184 14.20 4.67 -2.25
CA GLU A 184 13.85 3.48 -1.48
C GLU A 184 12.91 2.53 -2.23
N ASN A 185 12.49 2.90 -3.45
CA ASN A 185 11.53 2.15 -4.25
C ASN A 185 10.21 1.87 -3.51
N LEU A 186 9.67 2.90 -2.85
CA LEU A 186 8.44 2.81 -2.07
C LEU A 186 7.30 3.55 -2.74
N LEU A 187 6.12 2.92 -2.72
CA LEU A 187 4.85 3.53 -3.09
C LEU A 187 3.96 3.60 -1.86
N LEU A 188 3.54 4.81 -1.50
CA LEU A 188 2.67 5.05 -0.35
C LEU A 188 1.27 5.33 -0.84
N VAL A 189 0.35 4.47 -0.41
CA VAL A 189 -1.05 4.51 -0.83
C VAL A 189 -1.92 4.79 0.39
N LYS A 190 -2.87 5.72 0.26
CA LYS A 190 -3.79 6.09 1.33
C LYS A 190 -4.70 4.92 1.70
N GLY A 191 -4.83 4.68 3.00
CA GLY A 191 -5.69 3.65 3.57
C GLY A 191 -5.06 2.26 3.58
N SER A 192 -5.93 1.25 3.70
CA SER A 192 -5.53 -0.14 3.84
C SER A 192 -5.45 -0.85 2.48
N VAL A 193 -4.61 -1.88 2.40
CA VAL A 193 -4.44 -2.74 1.22
C VAL A 193 -4.72 -4.20 1.60
N PRO A 194 -5.37 -5.00 0.75
CA PRO A 194 -5.61 -6.41 1.03
C PRO A 194 -4.31 -7.19 1.24
N GLY A 195 -4.28 -7.98 2.31
CA GLY A 195 -3.20 -8.92 2.61
C GLY A 195 -2.41 -8.64 3.87
N ALA A 196 -1.60 -9.64 4.25
CA ALA A 196 -0.75 -9.62 5.42
C ALA A 196 0.50 -8.75 5.21
N LYS A 197 1.27 -8.53 6.28
CA LYS A 197 2.62 -7.97 6.14
C LYS A 197 3.43 -8.92 5.25
N ASN A 198 4.21 -8.38 4.32
CA ASN A 198 5.02 -9.10 3.34
C ASN A 198 4.24 -9.87 2.26
N SER A 199 2.93 -9.67 2.12
CA SER A 199 2.19 -10.23 0.99
C SER A 199 2.47 -9.45 -0.30
N PHE A 200 2.44 -10.15 -1.43
CA PHE A 200 2.53 -9.51 -2.74
C PHE A 200 1.20 -8.84 -3.11
N VAL A 201 1.32 -7.71 -3.78
CA VAL A 201 0.22 -6.87 -4.23
C VAL A 201 0.44 -6.47 -5.68
N VAL A 202 -0.67 -6.28 -6.40
CA VAL A 202 -0.69 -5.76 -7.76
C VAL A 202 -1.37 -4.41 -7.70
N VAL A 203 -0.65 -3.37 -8.06
CA VAL A 203 -1.17 -2.00 -8.14
C VAL A 203 -1.45 -1.70 -9.61
N LYS A 204 -2.64 -1.19 -9.92
CA LYS A 204 -3.04 -0.81 -11.28
C LYS A 204 -3.66 0.58 -11.27
N SER A 205 -3.69 1.24 -12.43
CA SER A 205 -4.51 2.44 -12.61
C SER A 205 -5.98 2.12 -12.31
N ALA A 206 -6.68 3.04 -11.62
CA ALA A 206 -8.06 2.83 -11.22
C ALA A 206 -8.99 2.58 -12.41
N VAL A 207 -9.79 1.51 -12.36
CA VAL A 207 -10.68 1.14 -13.48
C VAL A 207 -11.87 2.07 -13.60
N LYS A 208 -12.31 2.67 -12.50
CA LYS A 208 -13.49 3.56 -12.44
C LYS A 208 -13.24 4.96 -13.03
N GLY A 209 -11.99 5.31 -13.36
CA GLY A 209 -11.67 6.55 -14.07
C GLY A 209 -12.05 7.84 -13.34
N LEU A 210 -12.12 7.83 -12.01
CA LEU A 210 -12.35 9.05 -11.24
C LEU A 210 -11.19 10.03 -11.44
N PRO A 211 -11.45 11.36 -11.39
CA PRO A 211 -10.40 12.35 -11.55
C PRO A 211 -9.34 12.20 -10.46
N ALA A 212 -8.09 12.48 -10.82
CA ALA A 212 -6.99 12.52 -9.87
C ALA A 212 -7.27 13.59 -8.81
N LYS A 213 -6.78 13.34 -7.59
CA LYS A 213 -6.88 14.32 -6.51
C LYS A 213 -5.69 15.26 -6.56
N ALA A 214 -5.88 16.46 -6.02
CA ALA A 214 -4.77 17.36 -5.75
C ALA A 214 -3.73 16.66 -4.87
N ALA A 215 -2.45 16.78 -5.23
CA ALA A 215 -1.37 16.20 -4.46
C ALA A 215 -1.39 16.76 -3.03
N VAL A 216 -1.41 15.87 -2.04
CA VAL A 216 -1.32 16.27 -0.64
C VAL A 216 0.08 16.81 -0.38
N LYS A 217 0.15 18.06 0.09
CA LYS A 217 1.41 18.61 0.60
C LYS A 217 1.76 17.96 1.93
N LEU A 218 2.93 17.32 1.98
CA LEU A 218 3.39 16.54 3.13
C LEU A 218 4.34 17.38 3.96
N VAL A 219 4.32 17.17 5.27
CA VAL A 219 5.31 17.79 6.16
C VAL A 219 6.68 17.17 5.89
N ASP A 220 7.66 17.99 5.52
CA ASP A 220 9.05 17.57 5.48
C ASP A 220 9.65 17.53 6.88
N VAL A 221 9.60 16.35 7.50
CA VAL A 221 10.05 16.12 8.88
C VAL A 221 11.48 16.62 9.13
N LYS A 222 12.38 16.49 8.14
CA LYS A 222 13.76 16.98 8.25
C LYS A 222 13.83 18.50 8.37
N GLU A 223 13.02 19.20 7.59
CA GLU A 223 12.94 20.66 7.64
C GLU A 223 12.32 21.11 8.96
N VAL A 224 11.28 20.44 9.44
CA VAL A 224 10.67 20.74 10.74
C VAL A 224 11.66 20.53 11.89
N VAL A 225 12.44 19.44 11.87
CA VAL A 225 13.47 19.22 12.89
C VAL A 225 14.54 20.30 12.84
N LEU A 226 15.04 20.62 11.64
CA LEU A 226 16.03 21.67 11.46
C LEU A 226 15.50 23.04 11.90
N MET A 227 14.23 23.35 11.61
CA MET A 227 13.57 24.55 12.07
C MET A 227 13.50 24.61 13.59
N ASN A 228 13.15 23.49 14.25
CA ASN A 228 13.14 23.42 15.71
C ASN A 228 14.53 23.67 16.31
N GLU A 229 15.58 23.09 15.73
CA GLU A 229 16.97 23.33 16.15
C GLU A 229 17.39 24.80 15.97
N LEU A 230 17.03 25.42 14.83
CA LEU A 230 17.30 26.83 14.58
C LEU A 230 16.54 27.74 15.55
N VAL A 231 15.28 27.43 15.85
CA VAL A 231 14.48 28.19 16.82
C VAL A 231 15.07 28.07 18.23
N GLU A 232 15.57 26.91 18.63
CA GLU A 232 16.29 26.74 19.90
C GLU A 232 17.59 27.55 19.96
N LYS A 233 18.37 27.59 18.88
CA LYS A 233 19.56 28.45 18.77
C LYS A 233 19.21 29.93 18.84
N ALA A 234 18.19 30.36 18.09
CA ALA A 234 17.71 31.75 18.09
C ALA A 234 17.27 32.20 19.49
N LYS A 235 16.57 31.35 20.25
CA LYS A 235 16.19 31.61 21.65
C LYS A 235 17.40 31.81 22.57
N LYS A 236 18.51 31.09 22.34
CA LYS A 236 19.75 31.26 23.15
C LYS A 236 20.47 32.56 22.84
N LEU A 237 20.37 33.04 21.61
CA LEU A 237 21.02 34.26 21.12
C LEU A 237 20.11 35.49 21.17
N ASN A 238 18.91 35.38 21.76
CA ASN A 238 17.88 36.43 21.79
C ASN A 238 17.51 37.00 20.42
N VAL A 239 17.60 36.19 19.36
CA VAL A 239 17.17 36.56 18.01
C VAL A 239 15.66 36.48 17.91
N GLU A 240 15.01 37.54 17.44
CA GLU A 240 13.56 37.58 17.24
C GLU A 240 13.12 36.59 16.15
N VAL A 241 12.36 35.57 16.55
CA VAL A 241 11.73 34.62 15.62
C VAL A 241 10.28 35.02 15.39
N LYS A 242 9.92 35.34 14.14
CA LYS A 242 8.53 35.59 13.73
C LYS A 242 7.85 34.31 13.26
N VAL A 243 6.54 34.21 13.51
CA VAL A 243 5.72 33.09 13.03
C VAL A 243 5.68 33.11 11.51
N GLY A 244 6.13 32.03 10.86
CA GLY A 244 6.17 31.89 9.41
C GLY A 244 7.55 32.05 8.75
N MET A 245 8.61 32.34 9.53
CA MET A 245 9.97 32.34 9.00
C MET A 245 10.38 30.94 8.52
N HIS A 246 11.02 30.86 7.36
CA HIS A 246 11.58 29.61 6.84
C HIS A 246 12.99 29.37 7.37
N SER A 247 13.46 28.12 7.28
CA SER A 247 14.80 27.76 7.73
C SER A 247 15.92 28.55 7.04
N ASP A 248 15.71 28.95 5.78
CA ASP A 248 16.66 29.74 5.00
C ASP A 248 16.78 31.19 5.48
N GLU A 249 15.73 31.75 6.12
CA GLU A 249 15.75 33.11 6.66
C GLU A 249 16.37 33.16 8.06
N LEU A 250 16.19 32.11 8.86
CA LEU A 250 16.71 32.05 10.22
C LEU A 250 18.21 31.75 10.29
N ARG A 251 18.73 30.91 9.38
CA ARG A 251 20.17 30.57 9.34
C ARG A 251 21.08 31.82 9.32
N PRO A 252 20.93 32.78 8.39
CA PRO A 252 21.83 33.94 8.34
C PRO A 252 21.69 34.84 9.58
N LEU A 253 20.50 34.96 10.17
CA LEU A 253 20.31 35.77 11.38
C LEU A 253 21.00 35.13 12.60
N ILE A 254 20.94 33.80 12.71
CA ILE A 254 21.63 33.07 13.77
C ILE A 254 23.14 33.17 13.58
N GLU A 255 23.65 33.01 12.35
CA GLU A 255 25.07 33.17 12.05
C GLU A 255 25.58 34.59 12.38
N GLN A 256 24.81 35.63 12.07
CA GLN A 256 25.15 37.01 12.45
C GLN A 256 25.20 37.20 13.98
N ALA A 257 24.20 36.69 14.71
CA ALA A 257 24.18 36.77 16.16
C ALA A 257 25.28 35.93 16.83
N GLU A 258 25.64 34.77 16.26
CA GLU A 258 26.79 33.96 16.71
C GLU A 258 28.11 34.74 16.53
N LEU A 259 28.27 35.47 15.42
CA LEU A 259 29.45 36.32 15.17
C LEU A 259 29.52 37.53 16.11
N GLU A 260 28.39 38.17 16.43
CA GLU A 260 28.33 39.28 17.38
C GLU A 260 28.66 38.82 18.81
N ALA A 261 28.08 37.70 19.26
CA ALA A 261 28.38 37.13 20.57
C ALA A 261 29.83 36.63 20.69
N ALA A 262 30.46 36.21 19.59
CA ALA A 262 31.88 35.86 19.58
C ALA A 262 32.78 37.10 19.72
N LYS A 263 32.43 38.21 19.04
CA LYS A 263 33.17 39.48 19.16
C LYS A 263 33.10 40.07 20.57
N GLU A 264 31.96 39.96 21.25
CA GLU A 264 31.81 40.43 22.64
C GLU A 264 32.70 39.64 23.61
N LYS A 265 32.89 38.34 23.38
CA LYS A 265 33.75 37.49 24.22
C LYS A 265 35.25 37.67 23.99
N GLU A 266 35.66 38.15 22.82
CA GLU A 266 37.06 38.46 22.51
C GLU A 266 37.47 39.88 22.94
N GLY A 267 36.50 40.72 23.33
CA GLY A 267 36.71 42.11 23.75
C GLY A 267 36.81 42.36 25.26
N GLU A 268 36.69 41.32 26.09
CA GLU A 268 36.98 41.31 27.53
C GLU A 268 38.34 40.66 27.83
#